data_AF-A0A1F4GHD8-F1
#
_entry.id   AF-A0A1F4GHD8-F1
#
_cell.length_a   1.000
_cell.length_b   1.000
_cell.length_c   1.000
_cell.angle_alpha   90.00
_cell.angle_beta   90.00
_cell.angle_gamma   90.00
#
_symmetry.space_group_name_H-M   'P 1'
#
loop_
_entity.id
_entity.type
_entity.pdbx_description
1 polymer ?
#
loop_
_entity_poly.entity_id
_entity_poly.type
_entity_poly.pdbx_seq_one_letter_code
_entity_poly.pdbx_strand_id
1 'polypeptide(L)'
;MKPGKRNAMITLKPIRFAMASALLAWGAHVTTAQAAEFHMYVKCKGTLSASGKSKPAHLDLALRDNNTTALIQRSNVLPKGERLVYTQTPTDYTMVYKLRQPGTHYYHDWLNGTWVVWQPNLKRLATIRLAIDRQEGELEGELLDFNDDLIGTMQMTCEKVDPDELPEPKL
;
A
#
# COMPACT_ATOMS: atom_id res chain seq x y z
N MET A 1 31.71 -0.90 89.18
CA MET A 1 30.36 -1.37 89.55
C MET A 1 29.43 -1.16 88.35
N LYS A 2 28.63 -2.19 88.03
CA LYS A 2 27.72 -2.30 86.89
C LYS A 2 26.70 -1.14 86.78
N PRO A 3 26.24 -0.85 85.56
CA PRO A 3 24.82 -0.92 85.24
C PRO A 3 24.60 -2.09 84.28
N GLY A 4 23.71 -3.06 84.49
CA GLY A 4 22.34 -2.94 84.98
C GLY A 4 21.37 -3.17 83.81
N LYS A 5 21.35 -4.40 83.27
CA LYS A 5 20.40 -4.89 82.24
C LYS A 5 18.95 -4.61 82.65
N ARG A 6 18.10 -4.15 81.72
CA ARG A 6 16.70 -4.64 81.55
C ARG A 6 16.26 -4.60 80.08
N ASN A 7 15.56 -5.67 79.71
CA ASN A 7 15.07 -6.06 78.40
C ASN A 7 13.73 -5.36 78.05
N ALA A 8 13.41 -5.25 76.75
CA ALA A 8 12.08 -5.54 76.16
C ALA A 8 12.19 -5.41 74.63
N MET A 9 12.19 -6.52 73.89
CA MET A 9 11.00 -7.17 73.31
C MET A 9 10.63 -6.53 71.95
N ILE A 10 11.14 -7.15 70.89
CA ILE A 10 10.82 -6.84 69.49
C ILE A 10 9.40 -7.34 69.23
N THR A 11 8.46 -6.41 69.07
CA THR A 11 7.07 -6.71 68.76
C THR A 11 6.94 -6.99 67.26
N LEU A 12 6.96 -8.27 66.86
CA LEU A 12 6.53 -8.69 65.53
C LEU A 12 5.01 -8.57 65.41
N LYS A 13 4.55 -7.75 64.45
CA LYS A 13 3.14 -7.54 64.13
C LYS A 13 2.77 -8.52 62.99
N PRO A 14 1.80 -9.43 63.16
CA PRO A 14 1.31 -10.26 62.05
C PRO A 14 0.10 -9.57 61.43
N ILE A 15 0.21 -9.17 60.16
CA ILE A 15 -0.96 -8.79 59.37
C ILE A 15 -1.10 -9.84 58.26
N ARG A 16 -2.13 -10.68 58.42
CA ARG A 16 -2.55 -11.68 57.45
C ARG A 16 -3.39 -11.01 56.36
N PHE A 17 -3.05 -11.36 55.11
CA PHE A 17 -3.90 -11.58 53.95
C PHE A 17 -5.06 -10.59 53.66
N ALA A 18 -4.88 -9.83 52.57
CA ALA A 18 -5.96 -9.57 51.63
C ALA A 18 -5.38 -9.63 50.20
N MET A 19 -6.06 -10.40 49.35
CA MET A 19 -5.79 -10.62 47.94
C MET A 19 -5.75 -9.29 47.15
N ALA A 20 -4.81 -9.18 46.22
CA ALA A 20 -5.08 -8.55 44.92
C ALA A 20 -4.07 -9.08 43.90
N SER A 21 -4.63 -9.79 42.93
CA SER A 21 -3.94 -10.47 41.84
C SER A 21 -3.33 -9.49 40.83
N ALA A 22 -2.30 -9.99 40.14
CA ALA A 22 -1.97 -9.66 38.75
C ALA A 22 -1.53 -8.23 38.42
N LEU A 23 -0.21 -8.00 38.47
CA LEU A 23 0.48 -7.05 37.59
C LEU A 23 1.72 -7.74 36.97
N LEU A 24 1.48 -8.82 36.23
CA LEU A 24 2.42 -9.36 35.25
C LEU A 24 1.74 -9.39 33.89
N ALA A 25 1.50 -8.19 33.39
CA ALA A 25 1.27 -7.95 31.98
C ALA A 25 1.87 -6.58 31.64
N TRP A 26 3.20 -6.46 31.77
CA TRP A 26 3.95 -5.75 30.74
C TRP A 26 3.89 -6.61 29.47
N GLY A 27 2.66 -6.76 28.95
CA GLY A 27 2.45 -7.05 27.57
C GLY A 27 3.07 -5.90 26.83
N ALA A 28 4.05 -6.20 26.00
CA ALA A 28 4.46 -5.33 24.93
C ALA A 28 3.18 -4.77 24.30
N HIS A 29 2.89 -3.50 24.56
CA HIS A 29 2.08 -2.72 23.66
C HIS A 29 2.90 -2.64 22.38
N VAL A 30 2.81 -3.71 21.58
CA VAL A 30 2.93 -3.64 20.13
C VAL A 30 1.79 -2.73 19.74
N THR A 31 2.04 -1.43 19.87
CA THR A 31 1.32 -0.43 19.12
C THR A 31 1.61 -0.82 17.67
N THR A 32 0.62 -1.45 17.04
CA THR A 32 0.60 -1.60 15.60
C THR A 32 0.53 -0.19 15.02
N ALA A 33 1.71 0.41 14.87
CA ALA A 33 1.93 1.67 14.19
C ALA A 33 1.65 1.46 12.70
N GLN A 34 0.37 1.37 12.34
CA GLN A 34 -0.09 1.36 10.94
C GLN A 34 -0.66 2.73 10.52
N ALA A 35 -0.91 3.64 11.47
CA ALA A 35 -1.47 4.96 11.20
C ALA A 35 -0.47 6.01 10.67
N ALA A 36 0.84 5.72 10.67
CA ALA A 36 1.89 6.68 10.29
C ALA A 36 2.60 6.37 8.96
N GLU A 37 2.06 5.47 8.12
CA GLU A 37 2.74 5.09 6.88
C GLU A 37 2.30 5.93 5.68
N PHE A 38 1.06 6.39 5.62
CA PHE A 38 0.48 7.07 4.45
C PHE A 38 -0.01 8.47 4.85
N HIS A 39 0.37 9.47 4.07
CA HIS A 39 0.08 10.87 4.38
C HIS A 39 -1.22 11.36 3.70
N MET A 40 -1.64 10.70 2.62
CA MET A 40 -2.82 11.08 1.86
C MET A 40 -3.43 9.83 1.23
N TYR A 41 -4.75 9.74 1.31
CA TYR A 41 -5.52 8.74 0.61
C TYR A 41 -6.44 9.41 -0.39
N VAL A 42 -6.49 8.86 -1.60
CA VAL A 42 -7.34 9.37 -2.66
C VAL A 42 -8.22 8.25 -3.20
N LYS A 43 -9.52 8.52 -3.32
CA LYS A 43 -10.48 7.62 -3.96
C LYS A 43 -10.87 8.20 -5.30
N CYS A 44 -10.48 7.52 -6.37
CA CYS A 44 -10.78 7.95 -7.73
C CYS A 44 -11.89 7.10 -8.33
N LYS A 45 -12.89 7.75 -8.93
CA LYS A 45 -13.99 7.08 -9.63
C LYS A 45 -14.25 7.75 -10.97
N GLY A 46 -14.54 6.94 -11.97
CA GLY A 46 -14.85 7.43 -13.31
C GLY A 46 -14.98 6.30 -14.30
N THR A 47 -14.35 6.46 -15.46
CA THR A 47 -14.46 5.49 -16.55
C THR A 47 -13.11 5.11 -17.14
N LEU A 48 -13.03 3.85 -17.60
CA LEU A 48 -11.95 3.33 -18.43
C LEU A 48 -12.52 3.12 -19.83
N SER A 49 -11.93 3.77 -20.83
CA SER A 49 -12.25 3.61 -22.24
C SER A 49 -11.13 2.85 -22.92
N ALA A 50 -11.44 1.69 -23.52
CA ALA A 50 -10.48 0.93 -24.31
C ALA A 50 -11.21 0.22 -25.45
N SER A 51 -10.59 0.16 -26.63
CA SER A 51 -11.13 -0.52 -27.82
C SER A 51 -12.58 -0.12 -28.15
N GLY A 52 -12.90 1.17 -28.02
CA GLY A 52 -14.22 1.73 -28.31
C GLY A 52 -15.33 1.39 -27.29
N LYS A 53 -14.99 0.81 -26.14
CA LYS A 53 -15.94 0.52 -25.05
C LYS A 53 -15.52 1.26 -23.79
N SER A 54 -16.48 1.90 -23.14
CA SER A 54 -16.30 2.53 -21.83
C SER A 54 -16.92 1.68 -20.73
N LYS A 55 -16.22 1.55 -19.60
CA LYS A 55 -16.68 0.84 -18.40
C LYS A 55 -16.45 1.68 -17.15
N PRO A 56 -17.30 1.55 -16.12
CA PRO A 56 -17.06 2.21 -14.84
C PRO A 56 -15.80 1.65 -14.18
N ALA A 57 -15.01 2.54 -13.61
CA ALA A 57 -13.70 2.24 -13.06
C ALA A 57 -13.46 2.99 -11.74
N HIS A 58 -12.71 2.37 -10.84
CA HIS A 58 -12.32 2.95 -9.57
C HIS A 58 -10.86 2.59 -9.23
N LEU A 59 -10.18 3.53 -8.59
CA LEU A 59 -8.80 3.42 -8.18
C LEU A 59 -8.59 4.19 -6.88
N ASP A 60 -8.38 3.45 -5.79
CA ASP A 60 -8.09 4.00 -4.47
C ASP A 60 -6.59 3.85 -4.20
N LEU A 61 -5.92 4.97 -3.96
CA LEU A 61 -4.47 5.04 -3.74
C LEU A 61 -4.17 5.59 -2.35
N ALA A 62 -3.19 4.98 -1.69
CA ALA A 62 -2.60 5.47 -0.46
C ALA A 62 -1.20 6.03 -0.76
N LEU A 63 -1.06 7.35 -0.78
CA LEU A 63 0.19 8.02 -1.06
C LEU A 63 1.04 8.17 0.21
N ARG A 64 2.35 8.01 0.05
CA ARG A 64 3.37 8.14 1.08
C ARG A 64 4.43 9.13 0.64
N ASP A 65 4.71 10.14 1.46
CA ASP A 65 5.67 11.21 1.13
C ASP A 65 7.12 10.75 1.25
N ASN A 66 7.45 10.05 2.34
CA ASN A 66 8.84 9.72 2.69
C ASN A 66 9.60 8.98 1.57
N ASN A 67 8.93 8.08 0.85
CA ASN A 67 9.53 7.31 -0.23
C ASN A 67 8.87 7.55 -1.59
N THR A 68 8.03 8.59 -1.70
CA THR A 68 7.28 8.93 -2.93
C THR A 68 6.64 7.70 -3.58
N THR A 69 5.96 6.88 -2.77
CA THR A 69 5.21 5.72 -3.26
C THR A 69 3.71 5.85 -3.03
N ALA A 70 2.93 5.30 -3.95
CA ALA A 70 1.50 5.15 -3.82
C ALA A 70 1.15 3.66 -3.83
N LEU A 71 0.47 3.19 -2.79
CA LEU A 71 -0.04 1.83 -2.70
C LEU A 71 -1.44 1.76 -3.32
N ILE A 72 -1.66 0.81 -4.21
CA ILE A 72 -2.99 0.53 -4.76
C ILE A 72 -3.76 -0.32 -3.75
N GLN A 73 -4.68 0.31 -3.01
CA GLN A 73 -5.47 -0.40 -2.00
C GLN A 73 -6.66 -1.12 -2.62
N ARG A 74 -7.41 -0.43 -3.48
CA ARG A 74 -8.60 -0.97 -4.13
C ARG A 74 -8.65 -0.49 -5.57
N SER A 75 -8.79 -1.42 -6.51
CA SER A 75 -8.92 -1.08 -7.91
C SER A 75 -9.59 -2.20 -8.68
N ASN A 76 -10.29 -1.83 -9.75
CA ASN A 76 -10.71 -2.74 -10.83
C ASN A 76 -9.96 -2.48 -12.15
N VAL A 77 -8.99 -1.56 -12.17
CA VAL A 77 -8.20 -1.18 -13.34
C VAL A 77 -6.73 -1.54 -13.19
N LEU A 78 -6.19 -1.47 -11.98
CA LEU A 78 -4.80 -1.80 -11.66
C LEU A 78 -4.71 -2.98 -10.67
N PRO A 79 -3.57 -3.70 -10.64
CA PRO A 79 -3.32 -4.74 -9.65
C PRO A 79 -3.33 -4.18 -8.23
N LYS A 80 -4.19 -4.73 -7.37
CA LYS A 80 -4.26 -4.36 -5.95
C LYS A 80 -3.02 -4.87 -5.20
N GLY A 81 -2.57 -4.11 -4.21
CA GLY A 81 -1.39 -4.42 -3.39
C GLY A 81 -0.06 -3.99 -4.01
N GLU A 82 -0.05 -3.53 -5.26
CA GLU A 82 1.16 -3.03 -5.90
C GLU A 82 1.47 -1.59 -5.48
N ARG A 83 2.76 -1.29 -5.44
CA ARG A 83 3.29 0.03 -5.09
C ARG A 83 3.83 0.70 -6.33
N LEU A 84 3.35 1.91 -6.59
CA LEU A 84 3.79 2.76 -7.67
C LEU A 84 4.74 3.82 -7.12
N VAL A 85 5.78 4.16 -7.87
CA VAL A 85 6.59 5.35 -7.57
C VAL A 85 5.91 6.53 -8.25
N TYR A 86 5.71 7.61 -7.51
CA TYR A 86 5.15 8.85 -8.07
C TYR A 86 6.16 9.98 -7.97
N THR A 87 6.07 10.93 -8.89
CA THR A 87 6.83 12.18 -8.87
C THR A 87 5.87 13.32 -8.57
N GLN A 88 6.22 14.13 -7.58
CA GLN A 88 5.46 15.32 -7.20
C GLN A 88 5.91 16.50 -8.07
N THR A 89 4.99 17.05 -8.85
CA THR A 89 5.17 18.32 -9.55
C THR A 89 4.27 19.38 -8.92
N PRO A 90 4.47 20.69 -9.20
CA PRO A 90 3.62 21.74 -8.65
C PRO A 90 2.13 21.57 -9.00
N THR A 91 1.83 21.03 -10.17
CA THR A 91 0.47 20.83 -10.70
C THR A 91 -0.05 19.42 -10.45
N ASP A 92 0.80 18.39 -10.62
CA ASP A 92 0.34 17.00 -10.73
C ASP A 92 1.16 16.02 -9.89
N TYR A 93 0.51 14.94 -9.47
CA TYR A 93 1.15 13.70 -9.06
C TYR A 93 1.21 12.75 -10.26
N THR A 94 2.41 12.54 -10.80
CA THR A 94 2.61 11.70 -12.00
C THR A 94 3.20 10.35 -11.62
N MET A 95 2.74 9.29 -12.29
CA MET A 95 3.07 7.91 -11.95
C MET A 95 3.19 7.09 -13.23
N VAL A 96 4.20 6.21 -13.28
CA VAL A 96 4.37 5.30 -14.41
C VAL A 96 4.43 3.87 -13.88
N TYR A 97 3.50 3.06 -14.35
CA TYR A 97 3.45 1.64 -14.04
C TYR A 97 3.78 0.82 -15.29
N LYS A 98 4.84 0.01 -15.20
CA LYS A 98 5.22 -0.92 -16.26
C LYS A 98 4.75 -2.31 -15.86
N LEU A 99 3.88 -2.91 -16.66
CA LEU A 99 3.41 -4.26 -16.43
C LEU A 99 4.57 -5.24 -16.63
N ARG A 100 4.69 -6.21 -15.72
CA ARG A 100 5.64 -7.30 -15.89
C ARG A 100 5.16 -8.19 -17.04
N GLN A 101 5.80 -8.06 -18.18
CA GLN A 101 5.46 -8.84 -19.37
C GLN A 101 5.71 -10.33 -19.12
N PRO A 102 4.80 -11.23 -19.53
CA PRO A 102 5.11 -12.65 -19.59
C PRO A 102 6.27 -12.85 -20.57
N GLY A 103 7.35 -13.48 -20.08
CA GLY A 103 8.60 -13.64 -20.83
C GLY A 103 8.42 -14.46 -22.10
N THR A 104 9.28 -14.19 -23.08
CA THR A 104 9.42 -15.01 -24.29
C THR A 104 10.13 -16.31 -23.94
N HIS A 105 9.54 -17.45 -24.27
CA HIS A 105 10.20 -18.75 -24.11
C HIS A 105 10.95 -19.11 -25.39
N TYR A 106 12.24 -19.39 -25.26
CA TYR A 106 13.07 -19.93 -26.34
C TYR A 106 13.07 -21.45 -26.22
N TYR A 107 12.65 -22.13 -27.29
CA TYR A 107 12.84 -23.57 -27.43
C TYR A 107 14.08 -23.80 -28.30
N HIS A 108 15.04 -24.55 -27.76
CA HIS A 108 16.19 -25.03 -28.53
C HIS A 108 15.84 -26.40 -29.10
N ASP A 109 16.02 -26.58 -30.41
CA ASP A 109 16.07 -27.90 -31.04
C ASP A 109 17.48 -28.51 -30.89
N TRP A 110 17.58 -29.84 -30.83
CA TRP A 110 18.79 -30.63 -30.60
C TRP A 110 19.89 -30.47 -31.67
N LEU A 111 19.63 -29.72 -32.75
CA LEU A 111 20.44 -29.61 -33.97
C LEU A 111 20.89 -28.17 -34.30
N ASN A 112 21.09 -27.31 -33.29
CA ASN A 112 21.75 -26.00 -33.45
C ASN A 112 21.03 -24.97 -34.33
N GLY A 113 19.86 -24.52 -33.87
CA GLY A 113 19.43 -23.17 -34.21
C GLY A 113 18.24 -22.78 -33.35
N THR A 114 18.05 -21.49 -33.17
CA THR A 114 16.89 -20.93 -32.46
C THR A 114 15.83 -20.68 -33.52
N TRP A 115 14.76 -21.47 -33.55
CA TRP A 115 13.70 -21.36 -34.55
C TRP A 115 12.41 -21.23 -33.78
N VAL A 116 11.71 -20.12 -33.98
CA VAL A 116 10.42 -19.74 -33.36
C VAL A 116 10.53 -19.10 -31.98
N VAL A 117 10.52 -17.77 -31.98
CA VAL A 117 10.07 -16.95 -30.85
C VAL A 117 8.55 -17.08 -30.78
N TRP A 118 8.05 -17.95 -29.90
CA TRP A 118 6.62 -17.99 -29.61
C TRP A 118 6.32 -16.91 -28.55
N GLN A 119 5.67 -15.82 -28.96
CA GLN A 119 5.11 -14.81 -28.05
C GLN A 119 3.58 -14.96 -27.98
N PRO A 120 3.07 -15.92 -27.16
CA PRO A 120 1.65 -16.13 -26.98
C PRO A 120 1.09 -15.24 -25.87
N ASN A 121 1.17 -13.92 -25.97
CA ASN A 121 0.24 -13.14 -25.16
C ASN A 121 -0.01 -11.76 -25.74
N LEU A 122 -1.15 -11.67 -26.42
CA LEU A 122 -1.90 -10.47 -26.74
C LEU A 122 -2.39 -9.77 -25.46
N LYS A 123 -1.46 -9.26 -24.65
CA LYS A 123 -1.76 -8.16 -23.74
C LYS A 123 -0.99 -6.96 -24.25
N ARG A 124 -1.61 -6.25 -25.20
CA ARG A 124 -1.16 -4.98 -25.79
C ARG A 124 -1.02 -3.85 -24.76
N LEU A 125 -1.07 -4.16 -23.46
CA LEU A 125 -0.90 -3.20 -22.39
C LEU A 125 0.46 -3.45 -21.76
N ALA A 126 1.38 -2.52 -21.98
CA ALA A 126 2.74 -2.59 -21.46
C ALA A 126 2.95 -1.54 -20.37
N THR A 127 2.48 -0.31 -20.60
CA THR A 127 2.71 0.82 -19.71
C THR A 127 1.40 1.52 -19.40
N ILE A 128 1.22 1.89 -18.14
CA ILE A 128 0.14 2.77 -17.69
C ILE A 128 0.78 4.03 -17.14
N ARG A 129 0.40 5.18 -17.69
CA ARG A 129 0.78 6.49 -17.18
C ARG A 129 -0.42 7.07 -16.46
N LEU A 130 -0.21 7.61 -15.26
CA LEU A 130 -1.25 8.24 -14.46
C LEU A 130 -0.77 9.64 -14.10
N ALA A 131 -1.69 10.60 -14.16
CA ALA A 131 -1.50 11.95 -13.65
C ALA A 131 -2.73 12.30 -12.82
N ILE A 132 -2.50 12.84 -11.62
CA ILE A 132 -3.57 13.33 -10.74
C ILE A 132 -3.32 14.82 -10.51
N ASP A 133 -4.25 15.65 -10.97
CA ASP A 133 -4.22 17.09 -10.75
C ASP A 133 -4.40 17.39 -9.25
N ARG A 134 -3.50 18.23 -8.71
CA ARG A 134 -3.46 18.56 -7.27
C ARG A 134 -4.52 19.58 -6.85
N GLN A 135 -5.00 20.39 -7.79
CA GLN A 135 -5.97 21.46 -7.58
C GLN A 135 -7.38 20.97 -7.85
N GLU A 136 -7.59 20.34 -9.02
CA GLU A 136 -8.91 19.91 -9.48
C GLU A 136 -9.28 18.52 -8.95
N GLY A 137 -8.27 17.70 -8.64
CA GLY A 137 -8.50 16.32 -8.22
C GLY A 137 -8.90 15.40 -9.38
N GLU A 138 -8.69 15.81 -10.64
CA GLU A 138 -8.93 14.94 -11.79
C GLU A 138 -7.74 14.00 -12.01
N LEU A 139 -8.03 12.73 -12.25
CA LEU A 139 -7.07 11.71 -12.63
C LEU A 139 -7.25 11.34 -14.08
N GLU A 140 -6.17 11.54 -14.82
CA GLU A 140 -6.02 11.10 -16.19
C GLU A 140 -5.06 9.92 -16.23
N GLY A 141 -5.44 8.90 -17.00
CA GLY A 141 -4.61 7.74 -17.21
C GLY A 141 -4.53 7.37 -18.68
N GLU A 142 -3.33 7.03 -19.13
CA GLU A 142 -3.08 6.52 -20.47
C GLU A 142 -2.65 5.07 -20.38
N LEU A 143 -3.27 4.23 -21.21
CA LEU A 143 -2.91 2.84 -21.39
C LEU A 143 -2.15 2.73 -22.70
N LEU A 144 -0.91 2.26 -22.64
CA LEU A 144 0.02 2.22 -23.76
C LEU A 144 0.45 0.79 -24.06
N ASP A 145 0.58 0.50 -25.36
CA ASP A 145 1.21 -0.73 -25.85
C ASP A 145 2.73 -0.65 -25.74
N PHE A 146 3.40 -1.75 -26.13
CA PHE A 146 4.85 -1.86 -26.13
C PHE A 146 5.54 -0.83 -27.05
N ASN A 147 4.85 -0.38 -28.10
CA ASN A 147 5.34 0.65 -29.01
C ASN A 147 5.04 2.07 -28.53
N ASP A 148 4.57 2.25 -27.28
CA ASP A 148 4.03 3.51 -26.75
C ASP A 148 2.78 4.02 -27.50
N ASP A 149 2.08 3.14 -28.23
CA ASP A 149 0.81 3.45 -28.89
C ASP A 149 -0.35 3.47 -27.87
N LEU A 150 -1.21 4.49 -27.95
CA LEU A 150 -2.39 4.63 -27.08
C LEU A 150 -3.44 3.56 -27.38
N ILE A 151 -3.78 2.74 -26.39
CA ILE A 151 -4.80 1.69 -26.48
C ILE A 151 -6.07 2.01 -25.68
N GLY A 152 -5.98 2.95 -24.74
CA GLY A 152 -7.12 3.37 -23.93
C GLY A 152 -6.77 4.53 -23.00
N THR A 153 -7.81 5.13 -22.45
CA THR A 153 -7.71 6.24 -21.51
C THR A 153 -8.58 6.01 -20.28
N MET A 154 -8.17 6.62 -19.17
CA MET A 154 -8.90 6.68 -17.92
C MET A 154 -9.14 8.14 -17.59
N GLN A 155 -10.38 8.45 -17.23
CA GLN A 155 -10.75 9.76 -16.71
C GLN A 155 -11.58 9.53 -15.45
N MET A 156 -11.12 10.08 -14.33
CA MET A 156 -11.71 9.87 -13.01
C MET A 156 -11.59 11.14 -12.18
N THR A 157 -12.58 11.39 -11.33
CA THR A 157 -12.47 12.40 -10.28
C THR A 157 -12.02 11.73 -8.99
N CYS A 158 -11.05 12.34 -8.31
CA CYS A 158 -10.43 11.86 -7.08
C CYS A 158 -10.81 12.76 -5.90
N GLU A 159 -11.24 12.11 -4.82
CA GLU A 159 -11.51 12.77 -3.55
C GLU A 159 -10.44 12.39 -2.53
N LYS A 160 -9.90 13.38 -1.81
CA LYS A 160 -9.04 13.14 -0.65
C LYS A 160 -9.90 12.61 0.48
N VAL A 161 -9.47 11.52 1.10
CA VAL A 161 -10.18 10.89 2.20
C VAL A 161 -9.25 10.83 3.41
N ASP A 162 -9.81 11.13 4.57
CA ASP A 162 -9.06 10.99 5.81
C ASP A 162 -8.73 9.52 6.08
N PRO A 163 -7.48 9.22 6.48
CA PRO A 163 -7.01 7.86 6.74
C PRO A 163 -7.87 7.08 7.74
N ASP A 164 -8.48 7.78 8.69
CA ASP A 164 -9.25 7.20 9.79
C ASP A 164 -10.64 6.71 9.37
N GLU A 165 -11.14 7.14 8.20
CA GLU A 165 -12.42 6.71 7.64
C GLU A 165 -12.29 5.51 6.68
N LEU A 166 -11.08 5.01 6.47
CA LEU A 166 -10.83 3.94 5.53
C LEU A 166 -10.95 2.57 6.19
N PRO A 167 -11.61 1.60 5.54
CA PRO A 167 -11.59 0.23 6.02
C PRO A 167 -10.16 -0.30 5.99
N GLU A 168 -9.77 -1.00 7.06
CA GLU A 168 -8.43 -1.59 7.17
C GLU A 168 -8.07 -2.37 5.90
N PRO A 169 -6.85 -2.17 5.34
CA PRO A 169 -6.43 -2.84 4.13
C PRO A 169 -6.44 -4.36 4.35
N LYS A 170 -7.25 -5.06 3.56
CA LYS A 170 -7.25 -6.53 3.55
C LYS A 170 -5.97 -7.00 2.86
N LEU A 171 -5.03 -7.53 3.66
CA LEU A 171 -3.85 -8.26 3.20
C LEU A 171 -4.25 -9.56 2.49
#